data_AF-H1KND0-F1
#
_entry.id   AF-H1KND0-F1
#
_cell.length_a   1.000
_cell.length_b   1.000
_cell.length_c   1.000
_cell.angle_alpha   90.00
_cell.angle_beta   90.00
_cell.angle_gamma   90.00
#
_symmetry.space_group_name_H-M   'P 1'
#
loop_
_entity.id
_entity.type
_entity.pdbx_description
1 polymer ?
#
loop_
_entity_poly.entity_id
_entity_poly.type
_entity_poly.pdbx_seq_one_letter_code
_entity_poly.pdbx_strand_id
1 'polypeptide(L)'
;MVEVFKLKTKCVAAMGHEELLAKLEARQALIVHFSHCAAMRGDLVYPTDLHQVLAEREAWALSCSVLTPGHSMDVVGSVGVVLEPRTAEDVLRVHHDDAGAFEMGMESLSMGKALSDASFDESIDLVVPGSYNEWRVRGAAPKGLFVVNPALILVRQEISFEGPDGPMTTIGEVPISLDAVRATFPGWPIWTMTSAGPQVL
;
A
#
# COMPACT_ATOMS: atom_id res chain seq x y z
N MET A 1 -35.52 -26.84 31.82
CA MET A 1 -34.06 -27.02 31.83
C MET A 1 -33.56 -26.48 30.50
N VAL A 2 -33.00 -25.26 30.48
CA VAL A 2 -32.56 -24.61 29.24
C VAL A 2 -31.04 -24.58 29.27
N GLU A 3 -30.41 -25.37 28.39
CA GLU A 3 -28.97 -25.33 28.18
C GLU A 3 -28.58 -24.00 27.53
N VAL A 4 -27.78 -23.21 28.26
CA VAL A 4 -27.15 -22.01 27.73
C VAL A 4 -25.90 -22.44 26.96
N PHE A 5 -25.99 -22.43 25.64
CA PHE A 5 -24.83 -22.56 24.75
C PHE A 5 -23.90 -21.35 24.98
N LYS A 6 -22.81 -21.56 25.73
CA LYS A 6 -21.69 -20.62 25.75
C LYS A 6 -20.92 -20.77 24.44
N LEU A 7 -21.13 -19.84 23.50
CA LEU A 7 -20.18 -19.64 22.41
C LEU A 7 -18.82 -19.29 23.04
N LYS A 8 -17.86 -20.22 22.92
CA LYS A 8 -16.46 -19.91 23.16
C LYS A 8 -15.99 -19.03 22.01
N THR A 9 -15.98 -17.71 22.23
CA THR A 9 -15.23 -16.79 21.36
C THR A 9 -13.77 -17.23 21.44
N LYS A 10 -13.25 -17.86 20.38
CA LYS A 10 -11.80 -18.05 20.26
C LYS A 10 -11.20 -16.66 20.18
N CYS A 11 -10.48 -16.22 21.23
CA CYS A 11 -9.51 -15.16 21.08
C CYS A 11 -8.51 -15.65 20.03
N VAL A 12 -8.57 -15.07 18.84
CA VAL A 12 -7.46 -15.20 17.88
C VAL A 12 -6.31 -14.41 18.51
N ALA A 13 -5.18 -15.07 18.76
CA ALA A 13 -4.02 -14.40 19.32
C ALA A 13 -3.57 -13.30 18.34
N ALA A 14 -3.32 -12.10 18.87
CA ALA A 14 -2.73 -11.02 18.08
C ALA A 14 -1.30 -11.40 17.69
N MET A 15 -0.94 -11.15 16.43
CA MET A 15 0.40 -11.42 15.90
C MET A 15 1.42 -10.45 16.53
N GLY A 16 2.57 -10.99 16.95
CA GLY A 16 3.68 -10.18 17.47
C GLY A 16 4.49 -9.50 16.36
N HIS A 17 5.28 -8.48 16.70
CA HIS A 17 6.09 -7.76 15.72
C HIS A 17 7.17 -8.65 15.05
N GLU A 18 7.92 -9.44 15.83
CA GLU A 18 8.93 -10.37 15.29
C GLU A 18 8.29 -11.43 14.38
N GLU A 19 7.11 -11.92 14.76
CA GLU A 19 6.33 -12.88 13.97
C GLU A 19 5.87 -12.25 12.65
N LEU A 20 5.38 -11.01 12.67
CA LEU A 20 5.02 -10.26 11.46
C LEU A 20 6.22 -10.12 10.52
N LEU A 21 7.38 -9.69 11.03
CA LEU A 21 8.58 -9.54 10.22
C LEU A 21 9.04 -10.87 9.63
N ALA A 22 9.05 -11.94 10.43
CA ALA A 22 9.42 -13.28 9.97
C ALA A 22 8.47 -13.81 8.89
N LYS A 23 7.15 -13.57 9.02
CA LYS A 23 6.19 -13.96 7.97
C LYS A 23 6.36 -13.14 6.70
N LEU A 24 6.59 -11.83 6.80
CA LEU A 24 6.88 -10.99 5.63
C LEU A 24 8.15 -11.47 4.92
N GLU A 25 9.22 -11.75 5.67
CA GLU A 25 10.48 -12.27 5.12
C GLU A 25 10.28 -13.64 4.45
N ALA A 26 9.58 -14.57 5.11
CA ALA A 26 9.30 -15.90 4.57
C ALA A 26 8.47 -15.86 3.27
N ARG A 27 7.61 -14.84 3.12
CA ARG A 27 6.84 -14.59 1.89
C ARG A 27 7.59 -13.71 0.89
N GLN A 28 8.80 -13.24 1.22
CA GLN A 28 9.53 -12.20 0.48
C GLN A 28 8.64 -10.99 0.16
N ALA A 29 7.80 -10.61 1.11
CA ALA A 29 6.73 -9.64 0.91
C ALA A 29 7.20 -8.21 1.16
N LEU A 30 6.70 -7.26 0.36
CA LEU A 30 6.88 -5.82 0.56
C LEU A 30 5.54 -5.15 0.81
N ILE A 31 5.45 -4.33 1.86
CA ILE A 31 4.32 -3.43 2.09
C ILE A 31 4.60 -2.14 1.32
N VAL A 32 3.73 -1.77 0.40
CA VAL A 32 3.92 -0.64 -0.50
C VAL A 32 2.71 0.27 -0.47
N HIS A 33 2.92 1.54 -0.10
CA HIS A 33 1.93 2.59 -0.33
C HIS A 33 2.18 3.22 -1.70
N PHE A 34 1.27 3.00 -2.64
CA PHE A 34 1.39 3.53 -3.99
C PHE A 34 0.93 4.97 -4.10
N SER A 35 1.61 5.73 -4.96
CA SER A 35 1.08 6.98 -5.51
C SER A 35 -0.21 6.62 -6.24
N HIS A 36 -1.34 7.08 -5.71
CA HIS A 36 -2.61 6.38 -5.87
C HIS A 36 -3.45 7.00 -7.00
N CYS A 37 -3.88 6.17 -7.96
CA CYS A 37 -4.87 6.58 -8.95
C CYS A 37 -6.31 6.69 -8.41
N ALA A 38 -6.60 6.16 -7.21
CA ALA A 38 -7.97 6.18 -6.66
C ALA A 38 -8.15 7.11 -5.44
N ALA A 39 -7.13 7.91 -5.08
CA ALA A 39 -7.28 8.86 -3.99
C ALA A 39 -8.27 9.95 -4.42
N MET A 40 -9.48 9.87 -3.88
CA MET A 40 -10.56 10.87 -4.04
C MET A 40 -10.17 12.26 -3.49
N ARG A 41 -8.94 12.44 -2.99
CA ARG A 41 -8.31 13.72 -2.74
C ARG A 41 -7.71 14.20 -4.06
N GLY A 42 -8.53 14.87 -4.85
CA GLY A 42 -8.23 15.28 -6.22
C GLY A 42 -7.06 16.25 -6.38
N ASP A 43 -6.35 16.63 -5.31
CA ASP A 43 -5.18 17.50 -5.29
C ASP A 43 -3.85 16.75 -5.04
N LEU A 44 -3.91 15.47 -4.69
CA LEU A 44 -2.74 14.65 -4.40
C LEU A 44 -2.25 13.92 -5.65
N VAL A 45 -1.12 14.40 -6.17
CA VAL A 45 -0.47 13.90 -7.38
C VAL A 45 1.01 13.62 -7.13
N TYR A 46 1.61 12.80 -7.98
CA TYR A 46 3.03 12.52 -7.95
C TYR A 46 3.86 13.79 -8.25
N PRO A 47 4.96 14.07 -7.53
CA PRO A 47 5.54 13.29 -6.43
C PRO A 47 5.12 13.78 -5.03
N THR A 48 4.27 14.80 -4.96
CA THR A 48 3.88 15.47 -3.70
C THR A 48 3.25 14.49 -2.72
N ASP A 49 2.42 13.58 -3.21
CA ASP A 49 1.78 12.53 -2.41
C ASP A 49 2.81 11.62 -1.72
N LEU A 50 3.82 11.15 -2.44
CA LEU A 50 4.88 10.32 -1.87
C LEU A 50 5.79 11.11 -0.93
N HIS A 51 6.07 12.38 -1.22
CA HIS A 51 6.79 13.24 -0.26
C HIS A 51 6.02 13.43 1.04
N GLN A 52 4.69 13.59 0.99
CA GLN A 52 3.85 13.65 2.19
C GLN A 52 3.91 12.34 2.96
N VAL A 53 3.88 11.19 2.29
CA VAL A 53 4.02 9.89 2.95
C VAL A 53 5.36 9.81 3.70
N LEU A 54 6.46 10.22 3.06
CA LEU A 54 7.78 10.22 3.71
C LEU A 54 7.83 11.13 4.94
N ALA A 55 7.20 12.30 4.87
CA ALA A 55 7.21 13.31 5.94
C ALA A 55 6.20 13.03 7.07
N GLU A 56 5.01 12.52 6.74
CA GLU A 56 3.82 12.57 7.59
C GLU A 56 3.15 11.21 7.81
N ARG A 57 3.83 10.08 7.53
CA ARG A 57 3.33 8.70 7.75
C ARG A 57 2.74 8.38 9.13
N GLU A 58 3.03 9.19 10.15
CA GLU A 58 2.48 9.03 11.51
C GLU A 58 1.11 9.73 11.66
N ALA A 59 0.79 10.68 10.80
CA ALA A 59 -0.38 11.55 10.92
C ALA A 59 -1.68 10.88 10.44
N TRP A 60 -1.62 9.92 9.50
CA TRP A 60 -2.80 9.18 9.03
C TRP A 60 -2.47 7.74 8.66
N ALA A 61 -3.52 6.94 8.53
CA ALA A 61 -3.41 5.58 8.02
C ALA A 61 -3.31 5.58 6.49
N LEU A 62 -2.29 4.89 5.99
CA LEU A 62 -1.98 4.69 4.58
C LEU A 62 -2.66 3.42 4.07
N SER A 63 -3.23 3.48 2.87
CA SER A 63 -3.66 2.28 2.12
C SER A 63 -2.45 1.70 1.40
N CYS A 64 -2.08 0.48 1.74
CA CYS A 64 -0.91 -0.20 1.20
C CYS A 64 -1.32 -1.52 0.55
N SER A 65 -0.58 -1.95 -0.45
CA SER A 65 -0.63 -3.33 -0.95
C SER A 65 0.57 -4.10 -0.43
N VAL A 66 0.38 -5.40 -0.18
CA VAL A 66 1.44 -6.33 0.21
C VAL A 66 1.76 -7.22 -0.98
N LEU A 67 2.90 -6.94 -1.60
CA LEU A 67 3.36 -7.60 -2.82
C LEU A 67 4.22 -8.80 -2.47
N THR A 68 4.00 -9.93 -3.15
CA THR A 68 4.80 -11.15 -3.04
C THR A 68 5.40 -11.55 -4.40
N PRO A 69 6.47 -12.37 -4.45
CA PRO A 69 7.04 -12.81 -5.70
C PRO A 69 5.98 -13.45 -6.63
N GLY A 70 5.90 -12.97 -7.87
CA GLY A 70 4.97 -13.52 -8.86
C GLY A 70 3.50 -13.18 -8.65
N HIS A 71 3.16 -12.19 -7.81
CA HIS A 71 1.78 -11.72 -7.68
C HIS A 71 1.20 -11.28 -9.04
N SER A 72 -0.11 -11.45 -9.23
CA SER A 72 -0.85 -10.98 -10.40
C SER A 72 -1.84 -9.87 -10.06
N MET A 73 -1.60 -9.17 -8.94
CA MET A 73 -2.44 -8.06 -8.49
C MET A 73 -2.40 -6.87 -9.47
N ASP A 74 -3.55 -6.23 -9.66
CA ASP A 74 -3.66 -4.97 -10.37
C ASP A 74 -3.50 -3.82 -9.38
N VAL A 75 -2.24 -3.42 -9.15
CA VAL A 75 -1.91 -2.41 -8.16
C VAL A 75 -2.20 -1.01 -8.69
N VAL A 76 -2.65 -0.16 -7.79
CA VAL A 76 -3.23 1.18 -8.02
C VAL A 76 -2.24 2.30 -8.31
N GLY A 77 -1.02 1.98 -8.73
CA GLY A 77 0.01 2.96 -9.08
C GLY A 77 1.34 2.33 -9.51
N SER A 78 2.13 3.06 -10.30
CA SER A 78 3.42 2.55 -10.79
C SER A 78 4.58 2.75 -9.81
N VAL A 79 4.48 3.76 -8.94
CA VAL A 79 5.53 4.12 -7.96
C VAL A 79 4.92 4.19 -6.57
N GLY A 80 5.61 3.68 -5.56
CA GLY A 80 5.18 3.74 -4.17
C GLY A 80 6.33 3.82 -3.18
N VAL A 81 6.01 3.98 -1.90
CA VAL A 81 6.96 3.92 -0.79
C VAL A 81 6.90 2.53 -0.16
N VAL A 82 8.05 1.88 -0.03
CA VAL A 82 8.20 0.62 0.72
C VAL A 82 8.21 0.96 2.21
N LEU A 83 7.33 0.30 2.96
CA LEU A 83 7.15 0.49 4.39
C LEU A 83 7.51 -0.78 5.16
N GLU A 84 8.21 -0.60 6.27
CA GLU A 84 8.52 -1.65 7.24
C GLU A 84 7.85 -1.29 8.57
N PRO A 85 6.90 -2.09 9.07
CA PRO A 85 6.30 -1.85 10.37
C PRO A 85 7.37 -1.79 11.46
N ARG A 86 7.30 -0.84 12.39
CA ARG A 86 8.18 -0.75 13.57
C ARG A 86 7.65 -1.58 14.73
N THR A 87 6.33 -1.77 14.73
CA THR A 87 5.60 -2.66 15.65
C THR A 87 4.47 -3.36 14.89
N ALA A 88 3.84 -4.36 15.49
CA ALA A 88 2.67 -4.99 14.87
C ALA A 88 1.46 -4.05 14.84
N GLU A 89 1.36 -3.12 15.80
CA GLU A 89 0.29 -2.12 15.87
C GLU A 89 0.33 -1.07 14.76
N ASP A 90 1.48 -0.91 14.07
CA ASP A 90 1.55 -0.07 12.86
C ASP A 90 0.64 -0.63 11.74
N VAL A 91 0.30 -1.93 11.77
CA VAL A 91 -0.66 -2.57 10.86
C VAL A 91 -2.05 -2.58 11.51
N LEU A 92 -2.87 -1.62 11.11
CA LEU A 92 -4.18 -1.39 11.72
C LEU A 92 -5.21 -2.42 11.27
N ARG A 93 -5.26 -2.68 9.96
CA ARG A 93 -6.25 -3.54 9.30
C ARG A 93 -5.66 -4.20 8.07
N VAL A 94 -6.08 -5.42 7.76
CA VAL A 94 -5.66 -6.17 6.58
C VAL A 94 -6.86 -6.79 5.87
N HIS A 95 -6.84 -6.79 4.54
CA HIS A 95 -7.90 -7.36 3.70
C HIS A 95 -7.31 -7.87 2.39
N HIS A 96 -7.95 -8.86 1.76
CA HIS A 96 -7.50 -9.49 0.51
C HIS A 96 -8.01 -8.79 -0.76
N ASP A 97 -8.75 -7.70 -0.57
CA ASP A 97 -9.38 -6.88 -1.61
C ASP A 97 -9.38 -5.43 -1.14
N ASP A 98 -9.78 -4.49 -1.99
CA ASP A 98 -10.10 -3.12 -1.57
C ASP A 98 -11.10 -3.16 -0.41
N ALA A 99 -10.68 -2.64 0.74
CA ALA A 99 -11.46 -2.68 1.97
C ALA A 99 -12.24 -1.39 2.20
N GLY A 100 -11.97 -0.36 1.39
CA GLY A 100 -12.37 1.01 1.64
C GLY A 100 -11.84 1.53 2.98
N ALA A 101 -11.64 2.84 3.08
CA ALA A 101 -11.29 3.44 4.34
C ALA A 101 -12.03 4.75 4.54
N PHE A 102 -12.52 4.95 5.76
CA PHE A 102 -12.94 6.27 6.22
C PHE A 102 -12.41 6.53 7.61
N GLU A 103 -11.96 7.76 7.84
CA GLU A 103 -11.51 8.19 9.15
C GLU A 103 -12.71 8.75 9.93
N MET A 104 -12.90 8.28 11.16
CA MET A 104 -13.88 8.81 12.11
C MET A 104 -13.13 9.32 13.34
N GLY A 105 -12.70 10.59 13.29
CA GLY A 105 -11.81 11.16 14.31
C GLY A 105 -10.41 10.57 14.20
N MET A 106 -9.91 9.93 15.27
CA MET A 106 -8.61 9.23 15.24
C MET A 106 -8.70 7.76 14.82
N GLU A 107 -9.92 7.22 14.69
CA GLU A 107 -10.15 5.84 14.28
C GLU A 107 -10.18 5.72 12.76
N SER A 108 -9.36 4.82 12.22
CA SER A 108 -9.43 4.39 10.82
C SER A 108 -10.35 3.19 10.72
N LEU A 109 -11.51 3.36 10.11
CA LEU A 109 -12.49 2.29 9.87
C LEU A 109 -12.35 1.80 8.43
N SER A 110 -12.30 0.48 8.27
CA SER A 110 -12.26 -0.23 6.98
C SER A 110 -12.96 -1.58 7.12
N MET A 111 -13.24 -2.25 6.01
CA MET A 111 -13.72 -3.64 6.02
C MET A 111 -12.64 -4.66 6.41
N GLY A 112 -11.41 -4.22 6.64
CA GLY A 112 -10.29 -5.08 7.00
C GLY A 112 -10.40 -5.69 8.41
N LYS A 113 -9.70 -6.81 8.58
CA LYS A 113 -9.59 -7.53 9.86
C LYS A 113 -8.37 -7.02 10.64
N ALA A 114 -8.40 -7.17 11.97
CA ALA A 114 -7.20 -6.96 12.77
C ALA A 114 -6.12 -7.99 12.39
N LEU A 115 -4.85 -7.63 12.56
CA LEU A 115 -3.72 -8.50 12.22
C LEU A 115 -3.69 -9.72 13.15
N SER A 116 -3.63 -10.90 12.54
CA SER A 116 -3.48 -12.21 13.16
C SER A 116 -2.86 -13.15 12.15
N ASP A 117 -2.39 -14.31 12.59
CA ASP A 117 -1.82 -15.33 11.70
C ASP A 117 -2.75 -15.65 10.49
N ALA A 118 -4.03 -15.89 10.78
CA ALA A 118 -5.04 -16.20 9.78
C ALA A 118 -5.35 -15.01 8.85
N SER A 119 -5.55 -13.80 9.40
CA SER A 119 -5.87 -12.64 8.58
C SER A 119 -4.68 -12.16 7.73
N PHE A 120 -3.45 -12.38 8.19
CA PHE A 120 -2.25 -12.18 7.38
C PHE A 120 -2.28 -13.08 6.14
N ASP A 121 -2.42 -14.40 6.32
CA ASP A 121 -2.40 -15.34 5.21
C ASP A 121 -3.60 -15.12 4.28
N GLU A 122 -4.80 -14.93 4.83
CA GLU A 122 -5.99 -14.62 4.04
C GLU A 122 -5.80 -13.36 3.18
N SER A 123 -5.19 -12.30 3.72
CA SER A 123 -4.98 -11.04 2.99
C SER A 123 -4.05 -11.14 1.79
N ILE A 124 -3.28 -12.23 1.69
CA ILE A 124 -2.32 -12.47 0.59
C ILE A 124 -2.83 -13.61 -0.30
N ASP A 125 -3.28 -14.70 0.29
CA ASP A 125 -3.60 -15.94 -0.42
C ASP A 125 -4.98 -15.91 -1.10
N LEU A 126 -5.89 -15.03 -0.65
CA LEU A 126 -7.25 -14.93 -1.18
C LEU A 126 -7.46 -13.76 -2.15
N VAL A 127 -6.38 -13.09 -2.58
CA VAL A 127 -6.50 -11.99 -3.54
C VAL A 127 -7.01 -12.50 -4.88
N VAL A 128 -8.10 -11.91 -5.36
CA VAL A 128 -8.68 -12.28 -6.66
C VAL A 128 -7.85 -11.67 -7.80
N PRO A 129 -7.57 -12.42 -8.88
CA PRO A 129 -6.89 -11.86 -10.05
C PRO A 129 -7.60 -10.62 -10.59
N GLY A 130 -6.84 -9.56 -10.87
CA GLY A 130 -7.40 -8.26 -11.28
C GLY A 130 -7.86 -7.37 -10.13
N SER A 131 -7.58 -7.75 -8.88
CA SER A 131 -7.68 -6.86 -7.71
C SER A 131 -6.33 -6.73 -7.00
N TYR A 132 -6.31 -6.05 -5.85
CA TYR A 132 -5.18 -5.88 -4.95
C TYR A 132 -5.63 -6.06 -3.49
N ASN A 133 -4.72 -6.51 -2.63
CA ASN A 133 -4.97 -6.47 -1.19
C ASN A 133 -4.81 -5.05 -0.63
N GLU A 134 -5.56 -4.75 0.43
CA GLU A 134 -5.45 -3.48 1.13
C GLU A 134 -5.09 -3.70 2.60
N TRP A 135 -3.96 -3.13 2.99
CA TRP A 135 -3.49 -3.02 4.36
C TRP A 135 -3.52 -1.56 4.79
N ARG A 136 -4.16 -1.28 5.93
CA ARG A 136 -4.14 0.02 6.58
C ARG A 136 -2.94 0.09 7.51
N VAL A 137 -1.98 0.96 7.21
CA VAL A 137 -0.71 1.05 7.91
C VAL A 137 -0.47 2.48 8.40
N ARG A 138 -0.04 2.66 9.65
CA ARG A 138 0.28 3.98 10.22
C ARG A 138 1.60 3.90 10.97
N GLY A 139 2.48 4.88 10.78
CA GLY A 139 3.74 4.96 11.52
C GLY A 139 4.89 4.07 11.03
N ALA A 140 4.66 3.11 10.13
CA ALA A 140 5.73 2.28 9.59
C ALA A 140 6.93 3.09 9.03
N ALA A 141 8.14 2.53 9.13
CA ALA A 141 9.37 3.16 8.67
C ALA A 141 9.53 3.04 7.13
N PRO A 142 9.84 4.13 6.40
CA PRO A 142 10.12 4.05 4.98
C PRO A 142 11.49 3.41 4.74
N LYS A 143 11.56 2.45 3.80
CA LYS A 143 12.80 1.73 3.46
C LYS A 143 13.34 2.05 2.08
N GLY A 144 12.52 2.63 1.23
CA GLY A 144 12.82 2.81 -0.19
C GLY A 144 11.59 3.20 -0.97
N LEU A 145 11.76 3.32 -2.28
CA LEU A 145 10.67 3.36 -3.23
C LEU A 145 10.46 2.00 -3.86
N PHE A 146 9.29 1.80 -4.42
CA PHE A 146 8.95 0.65 -5.23
C PHE A 146 8.51 1.11 -6.62
N VAL A 147 8.95 0.42 -7.66
CA VAL A 147 8.51 0.59 -9.04
C VAL A 147 8.00 -0.74 -9.58
N VAL A 148 6.73 -0.76 -9.99
CA VAL A 148 6.05 -1.97 -10.48
C VAL A 148 6.72 -2.49 -11.76
N ASN A 149 6.85 -1.61 -12.76
CA ASN A 149 7.48 -1.93 -14.03
C ASN A 149 8.47 -0.82 -14.42
N PRO A 150 9.78 -1.03 -14.25
CA PRO A 150 10.79 -0.01 -14.58
C PRO A 150 10.82 0.41 -16.05
N ALA A 151 10.26 -0.41 -16.95
CA ALA A 151 10.17 -0.10 -18.38
C ALA A 151 8.92 0.74 -18.73
N LEU A 152 7.92 0.83 -17.85
CA LEU A 152 6.71 1.59 -18.06
C LEU A 152 6.20 2.13 -16.72
N ILE A 153 6.55 3.38 -16.43
CA ILE A 153 6.14 4.07 -15.20
C ILE A 153 5.13 5.14 -15.56
N LEU A 154 3.89 4.97 -15.10
CA LEU A 154 2.81 5.94 -15.24
C LEU A 154 2.52 6.57 -13.88
N VAL A 155 2.54 7.89 -13.82
CA VAL A 155 2.23 8.66 -12.62
C VAL A 155 1.14 9.69 -12.90
N ARG A 156 0.33 10.01 -11.89
CA ARG A 156 -0.65 11.09 -12.00
C ARG A 156 0.02 12.42 -11.77
N GLN A 157 -0.16 13.34 -12.70
CA GLN A 157 0.33 14.71 -12.63
C GLN A 157 -0.72 15.66 -13.19
N GLU A 158 -0.64 16.93 -12.77
CA GLU A 158 -1.37 18.00 -13.47
C GLU A 158 -0.78 18.16 -14.88
N ILE A 159 -1.65 18.07 -15.89
CA ILE A 159 -1.32 18.27 -17.29
C ILE A 159 -2.09 19.48 -17.84
N SER A 160 -1.44 20.20 -18.75
CA SER A 160 -2.06 21.30 -19.49
C SER A 160 -2.34 20.89 -20.93
N PHE A 161 -3.52 21.24 -21.45
CA PHE A 161 -3.90 20.99 -22.84
C PHE A 161 -4.75 22.13 -23.38
N GLU A 162 -4.81 22.27 -24.72
CA GLU A 162 -5.67 23.26 -25.36
C GLU A 162 -7.11 22.73 -25.46
N GLY A 163 -8.05 23.43 -24.82
CA GLY A 163 -9.47 23.11 -24.86
C GLY A 163 -10.26 24.01 -25.83
N PRO A 164 -11.58 23.80 -25.96
CA PRO A 164 -12.43 24.60 -26.83
C PRO A 164 -12.47 26.09 -26.48
N ASP A 165 -12.26 26.42 -25.20
CA ASP A 165 -12.35 27.78 -24.64
C ASP A 165 -10.97 28.35 -24.24
N GLY A 166 -9.87 27.69 -24.62
CA GLY A 166 -8.49 28.07 -24.29
C GLY A 166 -7.73 27.01 -23.47
N PRO A 167 -6.58 27.38 -22.86
CA PRO A 167 -5.78 26.46 -22.06
C PRO A 167 -6.54 25.93 -20.85
N MET A 168 -6.53 24.61 -20.67
CA MET A 168 -7.16 23.89 -19.55
C MET A 168 -6.14 23.04 -18.81
N THR A 169 -6.39 22.77 -17.53
CA THR A 169 -5.62 21.80 -16.73
C THR A 169 -6.51 20.66 -16.25
N THR A 170 -5.93 19.47 -16.15
CA THR A 170 -6.56 18.30 -15.54
C THR A 170 -5.50 17.39 -14.93
N ILE A 171 -5.91 16.37 -14.19
CA ILE A 171 -5.00 15.33 -13.73
C ILE A 171 -5.02 14.19 -14.75
N GLY A 172 -3.88 13.91 -15.33
CA GLY A 172 -3.70 12.82 -16.28
C GLY A 172 -2.59 11.87 -15.85
N GLU A 173 -2.57 10.69 -16.46
CA GLU A 173 -1.45 9.76 -16.34
C GLU A 173 -0.36 10.17 -17.33
N VAL A 174 0.85 10.36 -16.81
CA VAL A 174 2.01 10.81 -17.56
C VAL A 174 3.11 9.75 -17.45
N PRO A 175 3.71 9.31 -18.56
CA PRO A 175 4.87 8.43 -18.53
C PRO A 175 6.09 9.17 -18.02
N ILE A 176 6.82 8.57 -17.08
CA ILE A 176 8.11 9.05 -16.60
C ILE A 176 9.17 7.96 -16.73
N SER A 177 10.45 8.35 -16.67
CA SER A 177 11.57 7.41 -16.66
C SER A 177 11.95 7.01 -15.23
N LEU A 178 12.66 5.89 -15.09
CA LEU A 178 13.27 5.51 -13.81
C LEU A 178 14.27 6.59 -13.32
N ASP A 179 14.99 7.24 -14.24
CA ASP A 179 15.90 8.34 -13.89
C ASP A 179 15.17 9.54 -13.32
N ALA A 180 13.95 9.84 -13.80
CA ALA A 180 13.11 10.87 -13.21
C ALA A 180 12.76 10.51 -11.75
N VAL A 181 12.41 9.25 -11.47
CA VAL A 181 12.18 8.78 -10.09
C VAL A 181 13.43 8.97 -9.23
N ARG A 182 14.61 8.59 -9.72
CA ARG A 182 15.89 8.78 -9.00
C ARG A 182 16.19 10.27 -8.74
N ALA A 183 15.91 11.14 -9.71
CA ALA A 183 16.13 12.57 -9.59
C ALA A 183 15.17 13.22 -8.57
N THR A 184 13.91 12.76 -8.54
CA THR A 184 12.90 13.24 -7.58
C THR A 184 13.19 12.77 -6.16
N PHE A 185 13.68 11.54 -5.98
CA PHE A 185 13.97 10.96 -4.67
C PHE A 185 15.45 10.57 -4.54
N PRO A 186 16.36 11.56 -4.52
CA PRO A 186 17.79 11.29 -4.51
C PRO A 186 18.21 10.52 -3.26
N GLY A 187 18.99 9.46 -3.46
CA GLY A 187 19.57 8.65 -2.38
C GLY A 187 18.64 7.57 -1.80
N TRP A 188 17.38 7.50 -2.23
CA TRP A 188 16.49 6.41 -1.82
C TRP A 188 16.72 5.16 -2.68
N PRO A 189 16.84 3.96 -2.07
CA PRO A 189 16.88 2.72 -2.85
C PRO A 189 15.54 2.51 -3.55
N ILE A 190 15.58 2.07 -4.81
CA ILE A 190 14.38 1.76 -5.60
C ILE A 190 14.31 0.25 -5.75
N TRP A 191 13.17 -0.31 -5.37
CA TRP A 191 12.89 -1.73 -5.43
C TRP A 191 11.93 -2.05 -6.57
N THR A 192 11.96 -3.29 -7.05
CA THR A 192 10.94 -3.89 -7.91
C THR A 192 10.67 -5.32 -7.48
N MET A 193 9.55 -5.92 -7.89
CA MET A 193 9.18 -7.29 -7.53
C MET A 193 9.30 -8.20 -8.76
N THR A 194 10.09 -9.26 -8.63
CA THR A 194 10.23 -10.31 -9.65
C THR A 194 9.61 -11.62 -9.16
N SER A 195 9.55 -12.65 -10.00
CA SER A 195 9.17 -14.00 -9.56
C SER A 195 10.17 -14.64 -8.58
N ALA A 196 11.40 -14.14 -8.50
CA ALA A 196 12.41 -14.54 -7.52
C ALA A 196 12.36 -13.69 -6.23
N GLY A 197 11.51 -12.66 -6.21
CA GLY A 197 11.31 -11.74 -5.10
C GLY A 197 11.84 -10.34 -5.34
N PRO A 198 11.94 -9.53 -4.27
CA PRO A 198 12.26 -8.12 -4.37
C PRO A 198 13.73 -7.89 -4.76
N GLN A 199 13.96 -6.94 -5.66
CA GLN A 199 15.29 -6.58 -6.17
C GLN A 199 15.47 -5.06 -6.15
N VAL A 200 16.68 -4.61 -5.83
CA VAL A 200 17.06 -3.19 -5.90
C VAL A 200 17.55 -2.84 -7.31
N LEU A 201 17.12 -1.69 -7.83
CA LEU A 201 17.41 -1.15 -9.17
C LEU A 201 18.56 -0.14 -9.19
#